data_AF-A0A2E8S5Z7-F1
#
_entry.id   AF-A0A2E8S5Z7-F1
#
_cell.length_a   1.000
_cell.length_b   1.000
_cell.length_c   1.000
_cell.angle_alpha   90.00
_cell.angle_beta   90.00
_cell.angle_gamma   90.00
#
_symmetry.space_group_name_H-M   'P 1'
#
loop_
_entity.id
_entity.type
_entity.pdbx_description
1 polymer ?
#
loop_
_entity_poly.entity_id
_entity_poly.type
_entity_poly.pdbx_seq_one_letter_code
_entity_poly.pdbx_strand_id
1 'polypeptide(L)'
;MTSRAPQSAFGARRAGIFSAVPLVVLFALGIFARPLPARTLIEEALEAGVLDAETAALYQVYSVRDLSALPEEFRQLSDHPYCATPVLTAARQAGLQLSREGRQRLAKALARPDLERKTLSPSGRFQIHFTLEGRNGVDAADLSGNGIPDYIDVVAAVLDSTWDLQVGQLGYRPPPADRGLGVGDEYDVYIVQLGDKRVYGYAYPEDNSGFSTYSYMELDNDYADPAYAATQGLDALRVAIAHEFFHAIHFAYYKGNDSSWWREASSTWMEEVAYPEIDDYLQYVPYFLGKPARSLDGGGSFTADYHIYGAAIFVHFLDQRYGRELVRIIWEEIGENRSAALVHFEQAVSGFVFDSPNFRTGNLGKVVSEFAVWNYFTGSRYREGFYNEGEKYAPHPPSEEIDVTVPYATRGDSGRVDHLGSAYIRLEPKLLPGGVRLEVELKRGRWIRRLVLVSADSVEVREMPLNKVELAAWDEYQEIVLILVQTDLEGRSYEYQVAAEYDPELGDYKRPLAFKLRQSYPNPFRPQVHDHVVMPFDLSVASENTRLSIFAADGSLVRRFEMGVKIARHYDDLLWDGLNGEGKRVGSGMYYYVLEADGLRAAKTLGLLR
;
A
#
# COMPACT_ATOMS: atom_id res chain seq x y z
N MET A 1 -56.37 -70.26 35.16
CA MET A 1 -55.73 -71.58 34.92
C MET A 1 -54.50 -71.35 34.04
N THR A 2 -53.37 -71.94 34.44
CA THR A 2 -52.20 -72.33 33.60
C THR A 2 -51.47 -71.22 32.80
N SER A 3 -50.26 -70.77 33.19
CA SER A 3 -48.91 -71.34 32.88
C SER A 3 -48.59 -71.30 31.37
N ARG A 4 -47.45 -70.82 30.83
CA ARG A 4 -46.03 -70.97 31.21
C ARG A 4 -45.14 -69.98 30.41
N ALA A 5 -43.93 -69.74 30.92
CA ALA A 5 -42.78 -68.94 30.42
C ALA A 5 -42.12 -69.53 29.13
N PRO A 6 -40.87 -69.17 28.66
CA PRO A 6 -39.87 -68.16 29.09
C PRO A 6 -39.02 -67.45 27.95
N GLN A 7 -38.16 -66.49 28.39
CA GLN A 7 -36.75 -66.18 27.96
C GLN A 7 -36.33 -65.43 26.65
N SER A 8 -35.49 -64.39 26.89
CA SER A 8 -34.28 -63.94 26.13
C SER A 8 -34.50 -63.15 24.81
N ALA A 9 -33.69 -62.20 24.32
CA ALA A 9 -32.45 -61.51 24.71
C ALA A 9 -32.27 -60.25 23.81
N PHE A 10 -31.28 -59.41 24.14
CA PHE A 10 -30.53 -58.44 23.29
C PHE A 10 -31.20 -57.17 22.69
N GLY A 11 -30.71 -56.02 23.18
CA GLY A 11 -30.10 -54.95 22.37
C GLY A 11 -30.99 -53.91 21.68
N ALA A 12 -30.80 -52.61 22.02
CA ALA A 12 -30.58 -51.52 21.06
C ALA A 12 -30.57 -50.11 21.70
N ARG A 13 -29.50 -49.37 21.38
CA ARG A 13 -29.44 -47.94 21.03
C ARG A 13 -30.02 -46.90 22.01
N ARG A 14 -29.13 -46.26 22.79
CA ARG A 14 -29.33 -44.88 23.25
C ARG A 14 -28.99 -43.93 22.10
N ALA A 15 -30.00 -43.23 21.60
CA ALA A 15 -29.84 -42.03 20.78
C ALA A 15 -29.34 -40.90 21.69
N GLY A 16 -28.11 -40.44 21.44
CA GLY A 16 -27.59 -39.20 22.01
C GLY A 16 -28.05 -38.04 21.15
N ILE A 17 -28.94 -37.23 21.70
CA ILE A 17 -29.40 -35.96 21.14
C ILE A 17 -28.22 -34.98 21.26
N PHE A 18 -27.63 -34.59 20.13
CA PHE A 18 -26.74 -33.42 20.08
C PHE A 18 -27.61 -32.17 20.23
N SER A 19 -27.59 -31.57 21.42
CA SER A 19 -28.14 -30.23 21.64
C SER A 19 -27.15 -29.23 21.06
N ALA A 20 -27.56 -28.51 20.02
CA ALA A 20 -26.91 -27.27 19.61
C ALA A 20 -26.97 -26.28 20.79
N VAL A 21 -25.81 -25.91 21.31
CA VAL A 21 -25.69 -24.83 22.30
C VAL A 21 -25.46 -23.54 21.52
N PRO A 22 -26.29 -22.49 21.70
CA PRO A 22 -26.03 -21.21 21.06
C PRO A 22 -24.81 -20.57 21.71
N LEU A 23 -23.82 -20.25 20.88
CA LEU A 23 -22.59 -19.56 21.21
C LEU A 23 -22.93 -18.16 21.76
N VAL A 24 -22.73 -17.93 23.06
CA VAL A 24 -22.94 -16.62 23.69
C VAL A 24 -21.67 -15.80 23.48
N VAL A 25 -21.72 -14.90 22.49
CA VAL A 25 -20.64 -13.95 22.20
C VAL A 25 -20.76 -12.76 23.16
N LEU A 26 -19.79 -12.62 24.06
CA LEU A 26 -19.66 -11.46 24.96
C LEU A 26 -18.77 -10.41 24.30
N PHE A 27 -19.37 -9.38 23.69
CA PHE A 27 -18.64 -8.21 23.19
C PHE A 27 -18.73 -7.03 24.16
N ALA A 28 -17.57 -6.53 24.58
CA ALA A 28 -17.45 -5.23 25.24
C ALA A 28 -17.52 -4.13 24.16
N LEU A 29 -18.59 -3.33 24.17
CA LEU A 29 -18.77 -2.17 23.29
C LEU A 29 -17.86 -1.02 23.74
N GLY A 30 -16.69 -0.90 23.14
CA GLY A 30 -15.87 0.32 23.23
C GLY A 30 -16.45 1.42 22.34
N ILE A 31 -16.89 2.52 22.94
CA ILE A 31 -17.26 3.75 22.21
C ILE A 31 -15.94 4.44 21.83
N PHE A 32 -15.47 4.25 20.60
CA PHE A 32 -14.31 4.98 20.07
C PHE A 32 -14.76 6.18 19.24
N ALA A 33 -14.26 7.35 19.62
CA ALA A 33 -14.47 8.61 18.90
C ALA A 33 -13.80 8.57 17.52
N ARG A 34 -14.47 9.16 16.53
CA ARG A 34 -14.02 9.21 15.13
C ARG A 34 -12.85 10.19 14.97
N PRO A 35 -11.77 9.86 14.25
CA PRO A 35 -10.86 10.88 13.77
C PRO A 35 -11.57 11.71 12.68
N LEU A 36 -11.79 12.99 12.95
CA LEU A 36 -12.09 13.97 11.91
C LEU A 36 -10.83 14.17 11.04
N PRO A 37 -10.97 14.50 9.74
CA PRO A 37 -9.80 14.91 8.95
C PRO A 37 -9.11 16.07 9.67
N ALA A 38 -7.78 16.10 9.63
CA ALA A 38 -7.01 17.24 10.13
C ALA A 38 -7.43 18.49 9.34
N ARG A 39 -7.56 19.64 10.02
CA ARG A 39 -8.05 20.89 9.44
C ARG A 39 -7.02 21.98 9.66
N THR A 40 -7.03 22.96 8.77
CA THR A 40 -6.26 24.20 8.96
C THR A 40 -6.99 25.12 9.94
N LEU A 41 -6.26 26.03 10.58
CA LEU A 41 -6.86 27.06 11.45
C LEU A 41 -7.89 27.93 10.69
N ILE A 42 -7.70 28.14 9.38
CA ILE A 42 -8.64 28.91 8.54
C ILE A 42 -9.94 28.12 8.32
N GLU A 43 -9.84 26.81 8.06
CA GLU A 43 -11.01 25.92 7.89
C GLU A 43 -11.80 25.79 9.20
N GLU A 44 -11.10 25.62 10.32
CA GLU A 44 -11.72 25.58 11.65
C GLU A 44 -12.47 26.88 11.97
N ALA A 45 -11.85 28.03 11.65
CA ALA A 45 -12.47 29.33 11.87
C ALA A 45 -13.68 29.58 10.94
N LEU A 46 -13.62 29.14 9.68
CA LEU A 46 -14.77 29.19 8.77
C LEU A 46 -15.94 28.35 9.30
N GLU A 47 -15.67 27.11 9.71
CA GLU A 47 -16.72 26.22 10.23
C GLU A 47 -17.31 26.69 11.56
N ALA A 48 -16.48 27.26 12.43
CA ALA A 48 -16.93 27.87 13.67
C ALA A 48 -17.72 29.17 13.45
N GLY A 49 -17.79 29.69 12.22
CA GLY A 49 -18.43 30.95 11.87
C GLY A 49 -17.65 32.19 12.33
N VAL A 50 -16.36 32.02 12.66
CA VAL A 50 -15.44 33.13 12.99
C VAL A 50 -15.02 33.88 11.73
N LEU A 51 -14.80 33.15 10.63
CA LEU A 51 -14.55 33.73 9.31
C LEU A 51 -15.75 33.50 8.40
N ASP A 52 -16.06 34.48 7.55
CA ASP A 52 -16.94 34.25 6.40
C ASP A 52 -16.20 33.56 5.26
N ALA A 53 -16.95 32.99 4.31
CA ALA A 53 -16.41 32.24 3.19
C ALA A 53 -15.50 33.09 2.27
N GLU A 54 -15.75 34.40 2.18
CA GLU A 54 -14.95 35.31 1.36
C GLU A 54 -13.56 35.53 1.97
N THR A 55 -13.52 35.80 3.26
CA THR A 55 -12.30 36.01 4.03
C THR A 55 -11.50 34.71 4.11
N ALA A 56 -12.16 33.57 4.36
CA ALA A 56 -11.50 32.27 4.38
C ALA A 56 -10.85 31.93 3.04
N ALA A 57 -11.55 32.14 1.91
CA ALA A 57 -10.99 31.88 0.58
C ALA A 57 -9.77 32.76 0.27
N LEU A 58 -9.81 34.05 0.67
CA LEU A 58 -8.65 34.94 0.52
C LEU A 58 -7.48 34.52 1.40
N TYR A 59 -7.75 34.14 2.66
CA TYR A 59 -6.71 33.70 3.58
C TYR A 59 -6.05 32.41 3.12
N GLN A 60 -6.79 31.48 2.52
CA GLN A 60 -6.24 30.28 1.89
C GLN A 60 -5.26 30.64 0.75
N VAL A 61 -5.57 31.64 -0.09
CA VAL A 61 -4.60 32.08 -1.11
C VAL A 61 -3.38 32.73 -0.49
N TYR A 62 -3.57 33.57 0.54
CA TYR A 62 -2.45 34.23 1.21
C TYR A 62 -1.55 33.24 1.98
N SER A 63 -2.08 32.13 2.50
CA SER A 63 -1.26 31.13 3.19
C SER A 63 -0.18 30.52 2.29
N VAL A 64 -0.37 30.56 0.97
CA VAL A 64 0.57 29.98 -0.01
C VAL A 64 1.26 31.01 -0.89
N ARG A 65 0.78 32.28 -0.93
CA ARG A 65 1.42 33.36 -1.71
C ARG A 65 2.04 34.46 -0.87
N ASP A 66 1.43 34.85 0.24
CA ASP A 66 1.87 35.98 1.06
C ASP A 66 1.42 35.85 2.52
N LEU A 67 2.22 35.14 3.33
CA LEU A 67 1.97 34.99 4.76
C LEU A 67 1.90 36.33 5.51
N SER A 68 2.54 37.40 4.99
CA SER A 68 2.51 38.71 5.64
C SER A 68 1.12 39.36 5.56
N ALA A 69 0.32 38.99 4.56
CA ALA A 69 -1.06 39.42 4.40
C ALA A 69 -2.04 38.69 5.32
N LEU A 70 -1.60 37.64 6.03
CA LEU A 70 -2.41 36.93 7.01
C LEU A 70 -2.29 37.55 8.42
N PRO A 71 -3.39 37.55 9.20
CA PRO A 71 -3.32 37.70 10.65
C PRO A 71 -2.41 36.63 11.27
N GLU A 72 -1.73 36.97 12.37
CA GLU A 72 -0.72 36.12 13.00
C GLU A 72 -1.28 34.75 13.40
N GLU A 73 -2.52 34.71 13.88
CA GLU A 73 -3.23 33.50 14.30
C GLU A 73 -3.51 32.52 13.14
N PHE A 74 -3.45 32.96 11.89
CA PHE A 74 -3.68 32.12 10.71
C PHE A 74 -2.40 31.79 9.93
N ARG A 75 -1.22 32.23 10.39
CA ARG A 75 0.10 31.93 9.77
C ARG A 75 0.60 30.52 10.13
N GLN A 76 -0.24 29.51 9.93
CA GLN A 76 0.12 28.12 10.13
C GLN A 76 0.96 27.62 8.95
N LEU A 77 2.12 27.04 9.23
CA LEU A 77 2.93 26.33 8.23
C LEU A 77 2.61 24.82 8.26
N SER A 78 2.71 24.19 7.10
CA SER A 78 2.57 22.73 6.94
C SER A 78 3.76 22.00 7.55
N ASP A 79 3.57 20.76 8.01
CA ASP A 79 4.68 19.95 8.56
C ASP A 79 5.71 19.55 7.48
N HIS A 80 5.26 19.37 6.24
CA HIS A 80 6.05 18.97 5.08
C HIS A 80 5.89 19.99 3.95
N PRO A 81 6.91 20.16 3.09
CA PRO A 81 6.73 20.75 1.77
C PRO A 81 5.63 20.03 0.98
N TYR A 82 4.89 20.76 0.16
CA TYR A 82 3.79 20.21 -0.63
C TYR A 82 3.50 21.08 -1.86
N CYS A 83 2.68 20.55 -2.77
CA CYS A 83 2.11 21.31 -3.89
C CYS A 83 0.92 22.17 -3.43
N ALA A 84 0.93 23.47 -3.73
CA ALA A 84 -0.20 24.33 -3.34
C ALA A 84 -1.33 24.40 -4.38
N THR A 85 -1.23 23.71 -5.52
CA THR A 85 -2.24 23.69 -6.59
C THR A 85 -3.66 23.40 -6.06
N PRO A 86 -3.88 22.43 -5.15
CA PRO A 86 -5.19 22.19 -4.57
C PRO A 86 -5.81 23.41 -3.86
N VAL A 87 -5.01 24.16 -3.08
CA VAL A 87 -5.46 25.38 -2.39
C VAL A 87 -6.00 26.40 -3.39
N LEU A 88 -5.27 26.60 -4.48
CA LEU A 88 -5.55 27.62 -5.48
C LEU A 88 -6.75 27.27 -6.34
N THR A 89 -6.87 26.00 -6.74
CA THR A 89 -8.05 25.51 -7.47
C THR A 89 -9.32 25.62 -6.62
N ALA A 90 -9.25 25.28 -5.33
CA ALA A 90 -10.36 25.42 -4.40
C ALA A 90 -10.77 26.88 -4.18
N ALA A 91 -9.80 27.78 -3.93
CA ALA A 91 -10.06 29.21 -3.77
C ALA A 91 -10.72 29.81 -5.02
N ARG A 92 -10.27 29.41 -6.21
CA ARG A 92 -10.82 29.87 -7.49
C ARG A 92 -12.27 29.40 -7.71
N GLN A 93 -12.57 28.15 -7.36
CA GLN A 93 -13.93 27.60 -7.39
C GLN A 93 -14.84 28.33 -6.40
N ALA A 94 -14.37 28.57 -5.17
CA ALA A 94 -15.09 29.36 -4.17
C ALA A 94 -15.35 30.80 -4.65
N GLY A 95 -14.40 31.37 -5.40
CA GLY A 95 -14.49 32.67 -6.08
C GLY A 95 -15.78 32.89 -6.88
N LEU A 96 -16.36 31.84 -7.45
CA LEU A 96 -17.61 31.93 -8.21
C LEU A 96 -18.82 32.32 -7.36
N GLN A 97 -18.76 32.07 -6.06
CA GLN A 97 -19.82 32.36 -5.09
C GLN A 97 -19.58 33.65 -4.30
N LEU A 98 -18.42 34.31 -4.49
CA LEU A 98 -18.06 35.51 -3.74
C LEU A 98 -18.78 36.76 -4.26
N SER A 99 -18.83 37.78 -3.39
CA SER A 99 -19.31 39.11 -3.76
C SER A 99 -18.50 39.70 -4.92
N ARG A 100 -18.98 40.79 -5.53
CA ARG A 100 -18.21 41.48 -6.59
C ARG A 100 -16.85 41.96 -6.05
N GLU A 101 -16.83 42.48 -4.83
CA GLU A 101 -15.61 42.95 -4.17
C GLU A 101 -14.68 41.79 -3.83
N GLY A 102 -15.21 40.71 -3.27
CA GLY A 102 -14.46 39.47 -3.00
C GLY A 102 -13.81 38.90 -4.26
N ARG A 103 -14.54 38.85 -5.37
CA ARG A 103 -13.98 38.42 -6.67
C ARG A 103 -12.85 39.32 -7.15
N GLN A 104 -12.93 40.64 -6.93
CA GLN A 104 -11.85 41.56 -7.30
C GLN A 104 -10.61 41.38 -6.43
N ARG A 105 -10.80 41.21 -5.11
CA ARG A 105 -9.71 40.93 -4.16
C ARG A 105 -9.03 39.61 -4.47
N LEU A 106 -9.82 38.57 -4.74
CA LEU A 106 -9.32 37.23 -5.08
C LEU A 106 -8.59 37.25 -6.43
N ALA A 107 -9.15 37.91 -7.45
CA ALA A 107 -8.48 38.05 -8.75
C ALA A 107 -7.13 38.78 -8.63
N LYS A 108 -7.03 39.79 -7.75
CA LYS A 108 -5.77 40.47 -7.47
C LYS A 108 -4.76 39.55 -6.77
N ALA A 109 -5.21 38.77 -5.78
CA ALA A 109 -4.36 37.81 -5.07
C ALA A 109 -3.87 36.67 -5.96
N LEU A 110 -4.62 36.33 -7.03
CA LEU A 110 -4.30 35.27 -7.98
C LEU A 110 -3.56 35.75 -9.24
N ALA A 111 -3.23 37.04 -9.34
CA ALA A 111 -2.57 37.59 -10.52
C ALA A 111 -1.18 36.95 -10.75
N ARG A 112 -0.80 36.85 -12.03
CA ARG A 112 0.55 36.42 -12.42
C ARG A 112 1.60 37.35 -11.77
N PRO A 113 2.74 36.83 -11.30
CA PRO A 113 3.84 37.67 -10.86
C PRO A 113 4.33 38.59 -11.98
N ASP A 114 4.76 39.80 -11.62
CA ASP A 114 5.42 40.73 -12.55
C ASP A 114 6.91 40.74 -12.24
N LEU A 115 7.70 40.07 -13.09
CA LEU A 115 9.14 39.88 -12.92
C LEU A 115 9.89 40.52 -14.10
N GLU A 116 11.03 41.15 -13.81
CA GLU A 116 11.76 42.01 -14.74
C GLU A 116 12.34 41.25 -15.95
N ARG A 117 12.87 40.04 -15.71
CA ARG A 117 13.64 39.28 -16.71
C ARG A 117 12.86 38.10 -17.22
N LYS A 118 13.09 37.76 -18.49
CA LYS A 118 12.40 36.69 -19.20
C LYS A 118 13.35 36.00 -20.18
N THR A 119 13.28 34.68 -20.28
CA THR A 119 14.00 33.91 -21.30
C THR A 119 13.15 32.75 -21.81
N LEU A 120 13.41 32.30 -23.04
CA LEU A 120 12.79 31.10 -23.61
C LEU A 120 13.63 29.87 -23.27
N SER A 121 12.96 28.74 -23.06
CA SER A 121 13.68 27.47 -23.01
C SER A 121 14.30 27.12 -24.37
N PRO A 122 15.36 26.29 -24.43
CA PRO A 122 15.99 25.88 -25.68
C PRO A 122 15.02 25.33 -26.74
N SER A 123 13.98 24.59 -26.34
CA SER A 123 12.96 24.07 -27.24
C SER A 123 11.95 25.11 -27.73
N GLY A 124 11.92 26.30 -27.09
CA GLY A 124 10.95 27.37 -27.36
C GLY A 124 9.54 27.07 -26.84
N ARG A 125 9.38 26.13 -25.90
CA ARG A 125 8.07 25.74 -25.35
C ARG A 125 7.70 26.49 -24.08
N PHE A 126 8.69 26.98 -23.34
CA PHE A 126 8.48 27.63 -22.06
C PHE A 126 9.00 29.06 -22.06
N GLN A 127 8.22 29.96 -21.47
CA GLN A 127 8.61 31.33 -21.17
C GLN A 127 8.90 31.43 -19.67
N ILE A 128 10.17 31.61 -19.31
CA ILE A 128 10.61 31.63 -17.91
C ILE A 128 10.79 33.09 -17.47
N HIS A 129 10.11 33.48 -16.41
CA HIS A 129 10.13 34.82 -15.81
C HIS A 129 10.87 34.78 -14.48
N PHE A 130 11.80 35.71 -14.25
CA PHE A 130 12.64 35.72 -13.06
C PHE A 130 13.13 37.14 -12.73
N THR A 131 13.74 37.31 -11.56
CA THR A 131 14.45 38.53 -11.14
C THR A 131 15.78 38.16 -10.50
N LEU A 132 16.74 39.09 -10.49
CA LEU A 132 18.03 38.93 -9.78
C LEU A 132 18.03 39.64 -8.42
N GLU A 133 16.99 40.41 -8.12
CA GLU A 133 16.93 41.26 -6.94
C GLU A 133 15.66 41.00 -6.12
N GLY A 134 15.73 41.37 -4.84
CA GLY A 134 14.62 41.28 -3.91
C GLY A 134 14.34 39.85 -3.43
N ARG A 135 13.15 39.65 -2.86
CA ARG A 135 12.76 38.36 -2.24
C ARG A 135 12.74 37.20 -3.24
N ASN A 136 12.42 37.46 -4.51
CA ASN A 136 12.31 36.45 -5.56
C ASN A 136 13.61 36.28 -6.38
N GLY A 137 14.71 36.91 -5.95
CA GLY A 137 15.98 36.92 -6.70
C GLY A 137 16.58 35.52 -6.82
N VAL A 138 16.96 35.11 -8.04
CA VAL A 138 17.82 33.94 -8.26
C VAL A 138 19.30 34.34 -8.12
N ASP A 139 20.18 33.37 -7.89
CA ASP A 139 21.62 33.60 -7.96
C ASP A 139 22.00 34.14 -9.35
N ALA A 140 22.77 35.23 -9.38
CA ALA A 140 23.16 35.93 -10.60
C ALA A 140 24.39 35.32 -11.28
N ALA A 141 24.94 34.22 -10.75
CA ALA A 141 26.04 33.49 -11.38
C ALA A 141 25.67 33.04 -12.81
N ASP A 142 26.51 33.43 -13.77
CA ASP A 142 26.44 33.04 -15.19
C ASP A 142 27.87 32.63 -15.60
N LEU A 143 28.25 31.40 -15.25
CA LEU A 143 29.56 30.86 -15.57
C LEU A 143 29.65 30.47 -17.06
N SER A 144 28.51 30.25 -17.71
CA SER A 144 28.43 29.95 -19.14
C SER A 144 28.71 31.18 -20.03
N GLY A 145 28.46 32.39 -19.51
CA GLY A 145 28.62 33.66 -20.20
C GLY A 145 27.56 33.93 -21.28
N ASN A 146 26.40 33.29 -21.19
CA ASN A 146 25.31 33.43 -22.17
C ASN A 146 24.32 34.57 -21.84
N GLY A 147 24.50 35.25 -20.70
CA GLY A 147 23.63 36.33 -20.22
C GLY A 147 22.40 35.85 -19.45
N ILE A 148 22.30 34.55 -19.15
CA ILE A 148 21.25 33.89 -18.38
C ILE A 148 21.91 33.26 -17.14
N PRO A 149 21.34 33.40 -15.94
CA PRO A 149 21.90 32.75 -14.78
C PRO A 149 21.92 31.23 -14.92
N ASP A 150 22.98 30.57 -14.42
CA ASP A 150 23.18 29.12 -14.55
C ASP A 150 22.00 28.32 -13.96
N TYR A 151 21.38 28.82 -12.88
CA TYR A 151 20.17 28.22 -12.31
C TYR A 151 18.99 28.23 -13.31
N ILE A 152 18.80 29.33 -14.04
CA ILE A 152 17.74 29.46 -15.04
C ILE A 152 18.02 28.57 -16.25
N ASP A 153 19.28 28.39 -16.64
CA ASP A 153 19.64 27.42 -17.68
C ASP A 153 19.26 25.99 -17.28
N VAL A 154 19.49 25.61 -16.01
CA VAL A 154 19.07 24.30 -15.49
C VAL A 154 17.55 24.18 -15.46
N VAL A 155 16.82 25.19 -14.96
CA VAL A 155 15.35 25.24 -15.00
C VAL A 155 14.85 25.00 -16.43
N ALA A 156 15.40 25.72 -17.42
CA ALA A 156 15.01 25.60 -18.81
C ALA A 156 15.25 24.21 -19.40
N ALA A 157 16.41 23.61 -19.12
CA ALA A 157 16.74 22.27 -19.58
C ALA A 157 15.84 21.19 -18.95
N VAL A 158 15.55 21.33 -17.65
CA VAL A 158 14.67 20.40 -16.92
C VAL A 158 13.24 20.49 -17.48
N LEU A 159 12.71 21.69 -17.70
CA LEU A 159 11.38 21.90 -18.31
C LEU A 159 11.25 21.22 -19.67
N ASP A 160 12.23 21.43 -20.55
CA ASP A 160 12.22 20.80 -21.88
C ASP A 160 12.27 19.26 -21.78
N SER A 161 13.11 18.72 -20.89
CA SER A 161 13.20 17.27 -20.68
C SER A 161 11.90 16.67 -20.13
N THR A 162 11.22 17.37 -19.23
CA THR A 162 9.94 16.98 -18.65
C THR A 162 8.83 17.01 -19.71
N TRP A 163 8.83 18.01 -20.60
CA TRP A 163 7.92 18.03 -21.74
C TRP A 163 8.13 16.81 -22.63
N ASP A 164 9.38 16.53 -23.01
CA ASP A 164 9.71 15.40 -23.88
C ASP A 164 9.30 14.06 -23.25
N LEU A 165 9.45 13.91 -21.93
CA LEU A 165 8.96 12.74 -21.20
C LEU A 165 7.42 12.67 -21.20
N GLN A 166 6.75 13.66 -20.61
CA GLN A 166 5.32 13.57 -20.32
C GLN A 166 4.45 13.67 -21.59
N VAL A 167 4.76 14.61 -22.49
CA VAL A 167 4.01 14.79 -23.74
C VAL A 167 4.56 13.88 -24.84
N GLY A 168 5.88 13.84 -25.01
CA GLY A 168 6.52 13.13 -26.11
C GLY A 168 6.51 11.61 -25.96
N GLN A 169 7.01 11.11 -24.83
CA GLN A 169 7.20 9.66 -24.60
C GLN A 169 5.96 8.99 -24.00
N LEU A 170 5.35 9.60 -22.98
CA LEU A 170 4.17 9.04 -22.29
C LEU A 170 2.85 9.34 -23.03
N GLY A 171 2.87 10.31 -23.95
CA GLY A 171 1.75 10.60 -24.86
C GLY A 171 0.60 11.36 -24.24
N TYR A 172 0.81 12.06 -23.13
CA TYR A 172 -0.22 12.93 -22.56
C TYR A 172 -0.49 14.14 -23.47
N ARG A 173 -1.70 14.72 -23.37
CA ARG A 173 -2.04 15.95 -24.09
C ARG A 173 -1.15 17.11 -23.63
N PRO A 174 -0.68 17.97 -24.54
CA PRO A 174 0.03 19.18 -24.16
C PRO A 174 -0.92 20.14 -23.40
N PRO A 175 -0.39 20.99 -22.50
CA PRO A 175 -1.19 22.03 -21.85
C PRO A 175 -1.87 22.96 -22.87
N PRO A 176 -3.08 23.47 -22.58
CA PRO A 176 -3.73 24.44 -23.47
C PRO A 176 -2.96 25.76 -23.50
N ALA A 177 -2.78 26.33 -24.71
CA ALA A 177 -2.18 27.66 -24.87
C ALA A 177 -3.08 28.76 -24.29
N ASP A 178 -2.45 29.79 -23.72
CA ASP A 178 -3.12 30.90 -23.04
C ASP A 178 -3.46 32.09 -23.98
N ARG A 179 -3.11 31.98 -25.27
CA ARG A 179 -3.43 32.92 -26.35
C ARG A 179 -2.69 34.26 -26.23
N GLY A 180 -1.40 34.21 -25.88
CA GLY A 180 -0.54 35.38 -25.81
C GLY A 180 -0.58 36.10 -24.47
N LEU A 181 -1.04 35.45 -23.39
CA LEU A 181 -0.91 36.01 -22.05
C LEU A 181 0.56 35.86 -21.60
N GLY A 182 1.00 36.72 -20.67
CA GLY A 182 2.41 36.75 -20.26
C GLY A 182 3.32 37.40 -21.31
N VAL A 183 3.63 36.68 -22.39
CA VAL A 183 4.43 37.18 -23.53
C VAL A 183 3.93 36.64 -24.86
N GLY A 184 3.71 35.32 -24.96
CA GLY A 184 3.40 34.60 -26.19
C GLY A 184 2.55 33.36 -25.91
N ASP A 185 2.55 32.37 -26.80
CA ASP A 185 1.77 31.13 -26.63
C ASP A 185 2.56 30.03 -25.88
N GLU A 186 3.81 30.31 -25.50
CA GLU A 186 4.66 29.45 -24.69
C GLU A 186 4.11 29.27 -23.27
N TYR A 187 4.38 28.13 -22.63
CA TYR A 187 3.91 27.90 -21.27
C TYR A 187 4.71 28.76 -20.28
N ASP A 188 4.03 29.64 -19.54
CA ASP A 188 4.68 30.54 -18.59
C ASP A 188 5.10 29.86 -17.29
N VAL A 189 6.34 30.13 -16.88
CA VAL A 189 6.94 29.66 -15.64
C VAL A 189 7.51 30.85 -14.90
N TYR A 190 7.12 31.05 -13.64
CA TYR A 190 7.61 32.16 -12.82
C TYR A 190 8.48 31.62 -11.69
N ILE A 191 9.69 32.17 -11.56
CA ILE A 191 10.64 31.80 -10.52
C ILE A 191 10.52 32.80 -9.37
N VAL A 192 10.09 32.33 -8.22
CA VAL A 192 9.72 33.14 -7.05
C VAL A 192 10.14 32.45 -5.75
N GLN A 193 10.14 33.16 -4.63
CA GLN A 193 10.47 32.56 -3.34
C GLN A 193 9.24 31.86 -2.74
N LEU A 194 9.31 30.55 -2.55
CA LEU A 194 8.27 29.64 -2.01
C LEU A 194 8.71 28.92 -0.73
N GLY A 195 10.02 28.77 -0.48
CA GLY A 195 10.58 28.00 0.64
C GLY A 195 10.09 28.47 2.01
N ASP A 196 9.94 29.78 2.20
CA ASP A 196 9.43 30.37 3.44
C ASP A 196 7.95 30.04 3.75
N LYS A 197 7.26 29.39 2.81
CA LYS A 197 5.89 28.89 2.92
C LYS A 197 5.82 27.36 2.91
N ARG A 198 6.96 26.67 2.80
CA ARG A 198 7.08 25.21 2.66
C ARG A 198 6.27 24.70 1.47
N VAL A 199 6.45 25.33 0.32
CA VAL A 199 5.75 24.97 -0.92
C VAL A 199 6.81 24.61 -1.96
N TYR A 200 6.65 23.46 -2.62
CA TYR A 200 7.55 23.07 -3.71
C TYR A 200 7.22 23.81 -5.01
N GLY A 201 5.94 24.03 -5.28
CA GLY A 201 5.47 24.69 -6.47
C GLY A 201 3.95 24.72 -6.51
N TYR A 202 3.42 25.33 -7.57
CA TYR A 202 2.01 25.18 -7.94
C TYR A 202 1.75 25.62 -9.39
N ALA A 203 0.76 24.97 -10.02
CA ALA A 203 0.19 25.33 -11.31
C ALA A 203 -1.18 26.03 -11.15
N TYR A 204 -1.39 27.12 -11.88
CA TYR A 204 -2.60 27.94 -11.81
C TYR A 204 -3.48 27.81 -13.04
N PRO A 205 -4.69 27.22 -12.93
CA PRO A 205 -5.67 27.34 -13.98
C PRO A 205 -6.20 28.76 -14.07
N GLU A 206 -6.24 29.33 -15.27
CA GLU A 206 -6.56 30.76 -15.46
C GLU A 206 -7.90 31.07 -16.14
N ASP A 207 -8.60 30.08 -16.68
CA ASP A 207 -9.99 30.22 -17.13
C ASP A 207 -10.96 29.41 -16.26
N ASN A 208 -12.08 30.03 -15.89
CA ASN A 208 -13.20 29.36 -15.22
C ASN A 208 -14.25 28.85 -16.21
N SER A 209 -14.17 29.23 -17.48
CA SER A 209 -15.04 28.71 -18.54
C SER A 209 -14.62 27.30 -19.00
N GLY A 210 -15.58 26.46 -19.37
CA GLY A 210 -15.32 25.10 -19.84
C GLY A 210 -14.74 24.14 -18.78
N PHE A 211 -14.28 22.97 -19.24
CA PHE A 211 -13.78 21.88 -18.39
C PHE A 211 -12.26 21.70 -18.47
N SER A 212 -11.63 22.24 -19.51
CA SER A 212 -10.18 22.40 -19.65
C SER A 212 -9.81 23.89 -19.56
N THR A 213 -8.54 24.20 -19.30
CA THR A 213 -8.06 25.57 -19.17
C THR A 213 -6.57 25.66 -19.41
N TYR A 214 -6.13 26.80 -19.93
CA TYR A 214 -4.71 27.18 -19.87
C TYR A 214 -4.31 27.46 -18.42
N SER A 215 -3.01 27.41 -18.18
CA SER A 215 -2.40 27.62 -16.87
C SER A 215 -0.99 28.18 -17.00
N TYR A 216 -0.41 28.59 -15.88
CA TYR A 216 1.02 28.84 -15.69
C TYR A 216 1.48 28.14 -14.42
N MET A 217 2.79 28.07 -14.16
CA MET A 217 3.29 27.57 -12.87
C MET A 217 4.28 28.52 -12.19
N GLU A 218 4.36 28.43 -10.87
CA GLU A 218 5.38 29.09 -10.06
C GLU A 218 6.28 28.03 -9.41
N LEU A 219 7.60 28.26 -9.45
CA LEU A 219 8.63 27.39 -8.89
C LEU A 219 9.53 28.18 -7.94
N ASP A 220 10.15 27.49 -6.99
CA ASP A 220 11.04 28.12 -6.02
C ASP A 220 12.33 28.65 -6.68
N ASN A 221 12.86 29.75 -6.15
CA ASN A 221 14.00 30.45 -6.71
C ASN A 221 15.34 29.80 -6.41
N ASP A 222 15.43 28.88 -5.44
CA ASP A 222 16.68 28.17 -5.13
C ASP A 222 16.53 26.75 -4.55
N TYR A 223 15.35 26.39 -4.04
CA TYR A 223 15.06 25.18 -3.28
C TYR A 223 16.06 24.93 -2.13
N ALA A 224 16.63 25.99 -1.56
CA ALA A 224 17.69 25.93 -0.57
C ALA A 224 17.17 26.06 0.88
N ASP A 225 15.90 26.38 1.08
CA ASP A 225 15.32 26.52 2.42
C ASP A 225 15.41 25.19 3.20
N PRO A 226 15.89 25.19 4.46
CA PRO A 226 15.93 24.01 5.32
C PRO A 226 14.58 23.32 5.53
N ALA A 227 13.46 24.00 5.24
CA ALA A 227 12.13 23.40 5.26
C ALA A 227 11.96 22.27 4.25
N TYR A 228 12.74 22.27 3.17
CA TYR A 228 12.80 21.19 2.19
C TYR A 228 13.56 19.96 2.72
N ALA A 229 13.20 19.46 3.90
CA ALA A 229 14.02 18.50 4.63
C ALA A 229 14.19 17.13 3.93
N ALA A 230 13.27 16.75 3.04
CA ALA A 230 13.32 15.49 2.30
C ALA A 230 14.21 15.58 1.06
N THR A 231 13.99 16.61 0.23
CA THR A 231 14.68 16.80 -1.06
C THR A 231 14.98 18.28 -1.25
N GLN A 232 16.22 18.66 -1.61
CA GLN A 232 16.66 20.06 -1.71
C GLN A 232 17.38 20.38 -3.02
N GLY A 233 17.53 21.67 -3.31
CA GLY A 233 18.31 22.19 -4.43
C GLY A 233 17.82 21.66 -5.76
N LEU A 234 18.75 21.19 -6.61
CA LEU A 234 18.41 20.75 -7.96
C LEU A 234 17.54 19.49 -8.00
N ASP A 235 17.60 18.63 -6.98
CA ASP A 235 16.74 17.45 -6.91
C ASP A 235 15.30 17.85 -6.59
N ALA A 236 15.10 18.83 -5.70
CA ALA A 236 13.78 19.40 -5.43
C ALA A 236 13.21 20.12 -6.66
N LEU A 237 14.05 20.89 -7.38
CA LEU A 237 13.67 21.53 -8.64
C LEU A 237 13.16 20.51 -9.67
N ARG A 238 13.86 19.39 -9.82
CA ARG A 238 13.51 18.32 -10.77
C ARG A 238 12.15 17.72 -10.47
N VAL A 239 11.93 17.26 -9.24
CA VAL A 239 10.65 16.65 -8.86
C VAL A 239 9.51 17.67 -8.89
N ALA A 240 9.75 18.91 -8.44
CA ALA A 240 8.75 19.97 -8.52
C ALA A 240 8.34 20.28 -9.96
N ILE A 241 9.28 20.38 -10.91
CA ILE A 241 8.94 20.56 -12.32
C ILE A 241 8.13 19.36 -12.86
N ALA A 242 8.53 18.13 -12.53
CA ALA A 242 7.77 16.95 -12.96
C ALA A 242 6.32 16.97 -12.42
N HIS A 243 6.14 17.31 -11.15
CA HIS A 243 4.84 17.38 -10.49
C HIS A 243 3.95 18.49 -11.06
N GLU A 244 4.47 19.72 -11.10
CA GLU A 244 3.70 20.92 -11.48
C GLU A 244 3.40 20.99 -12.97
N PHE A 245 4.34 20.57 -13.82
CA PHE A 245 4.06 20.48 -15.25
C PHE A 245 2.99 19.42 -15.55
N PHE A 246 2.93 18.35 -14.75
CA PHE A 246 1.87 17.35 -14.90
C PHE A 246 0.49 17.90 -14.51
N HIS A 247 0.40 18.85 -13.58
CA HIS A 247 -0.84 19.60 -13.36
C HIS A 247 -1.25 20.44 -14.57
N ALA A 248 -0.30 21.09 -15.25
CA ALA A 248 -0.59 21.81 -16.50
C ALA A 248 -1.23 20.89 -17.55
N ILE A 249 -0.72 19.67 -17.66
CA ILE A 249 -1.28 18.60 -18.50
C ILE A 249 -2.68 18.19 -18.02
N HIS A 250 -2.89 17.99 -16.72
CA HIS A 250 -4.22 17.65 -16.18
C HIS A 250 -5.28 18.67 -16.57
N PHE A 251 -4.94 19.96 -16.61
CA PHE A 251 -5.86 21.02 -17.04
C PHE A 251 -6.21 20.97 -18.54
N ALA A 252 -5.47 20.22 -19.37
CA ALA A 252 -5.87 19.89 -20.73
C ALA A 252 -7.00 18.84 -20.78
N TYR A 253 -7.10 17.99 -19.76
CA TYR A 253 -8.12 16.95 -19.64
C TYR A 253 -9.34 17.46 -18.87
N TYR A 254 -9.14 17.85 -17.61
CA TYR A 254 -10.22 18.21 -16.70
C TYR A 254 -9.74 18.98 -15.47
N LYS A 255 -10.27 20.18 -15.25
CA LYS A 255 -9.89 21.09 -14.15
C LYS A 255 -10.76 21.00 -12.89
N GLY A 256 -11.75 20.10 -12.86
CA GLY A 256 -12.70 20.01 -11.74
C GLY A 256 -12.02 19.70 -10.41
N ASN A 257 -12.62 20.18 -9.31
CA ASN A 257 -12.06 19.96 -7.97
C ASN A 257 -12.25 18.51 -7.48
N ASP A 258 -13.22 17.77 -8.03
CA ASP A 258 -13.42 16.34 -7.79
C ASP A 258 -12.24 15.48 -8.25
N SER A 259 -11.35 15.99 -9.12
CA SER A 259 -10.11 15.30 -9.51
C SER A 259 -8.91 15.61 -8.62
N SER A 260 -9.05 16.39 -7.54
CA SER A 260 -7.90 16.84 -6.73
C SER A 260 -7.08 15.68 -6.16
N TRP A 261 -7.72 14.63 -5.64
CA TRP A 261 -6.99 13.50 -5.06
C TRP A 261 -6.14 12.77 -6.12
N TRP A 262 -6.72 12.52 -7.30
CA TRP A 262 -6.05 11.82 -8.39
C TRP A 262 -4.97 12.68 -9.04
N ARG A 263 -5.21 13.99 -9.15
CA ARG A 263 -4.23 14.98 -9.60
C ARG A 263 -2.98 14.97 -8.73
N GLU A 264 -3.12 15.05 -7.41
CA GLU A 264 -1.95 15.01 -6.53
C GLU A 264 -1.29 13.62 -6.51
N ALA A 265 -2.07 12.54 -6.41
CA ALA A 265 -1.53 11.19 -6.39
C ALA A 265 -0.73 10.85 -7.66
N SER A 266 -1.26 11.21 -8.83
CA SER A 266 -0.58 10.93 -10.10
C SER A 266 0.54 11.91 -10.42
N SER A 267 0.51 13.17 -9.94
CA SER A 267 1.68 14.06 -10.02
C SER A 267 2.81 13.61 -9.10
N THR A 268 2.51 13.18 -7.88
CA THR A 268 3.53 12.64 -6.95
C THR A 268 4.19 11.38 -7.52
N TRP A 269 3.41 10.49 -8.15
CA TRP A 269 3.96 9.34 -8.87
C TRP A 269 4.79 9.75 -10.10
N MET A 270 4.45 10.85 -10.77
CA MET A 270 5.20 11.33 -11.93
C MET A 270 6.62 11.79 -11.56
N GLU A 271 6.83 12.22 -10.31
CA GLU A 271 8.17 12.52 -9.79
C GLU A 271 9.10 11.31 -9.91
N GLU A 272 8.66 10.15 -9.42
CA GLU A 272 9.40 8.88 -9.51
C GLU A 272 9.59 8.43 -10.97
N VAL A 273 8.59 8.66 -11.83
CA VAL A 273 8.70 8.32 -13.25
C VAL A 273 9.77 9.14 -13.95
N ALA A 274 9.90 10.42 -13.59
CA ALA A 274 10.85 11.34 -14.17
C ALA A 274 12.26 11.17 -13.59
N TYR A 275 12.36 10.90 -12.28
CA TYR A 275 13.61 10.83 -11.53
C TYR A 275 13.59 9.67 -10.52
N PRO A 276 13.74 8.41 -10.98
CA PRO A 276 13.71 7.22 -10.11
C PRO A 276 14.81 7.18 -9.02
N GLU A 277 15.80 8.06 -9.12
CA GLU A 277 16.85 8.22 -8.11
C GLU A 277 16.47 9.17 -6.97
N ILE A 278 15.31 9.85 -7.04
CA ILE A 278 14.86 10.86 -6.07
C ILE A 278 13.54 10.42 -5.41
N ASP A 279 13.66 9.85 -4.20
CA ASP A 279 12.55 9.27 -3.45
C ASP A 279 11.72 10.31 -2.63
N ASP A 280 11.37 11.48 -3.19
CA ASP A 280 10.66 12.54 -2.44
C ASP A 280 9.30 12.05 -1.90
N TYR A 281 8.55 11.30 -2.72
CA TYR A 281 7.22 10.78 -2.40
C TYR A 281 7.15 9.94 -1.11
N LEU A 282 8.26 9.35 -0.67
CA LEU A 282 8.31 8.51 0.55
C LEU A 282 7.86 9.27 1.80
N GLN A 283 8.03 10.60 1.83
CA GLN A 283 7.59 11.41 2.97
C GLN A 283 6.05 11.37 3.17
N TYR A 284 5.30 11.08 2.11
CA TYR A 284 3.84 11.05 2.14
C TYR A 284 3.25 9.65 2.38
N VAL A 285 4.03 8.59 2.15
CA VAL A 285 3.61 7.19 2.30
C VAL A 285 2.97 6.88 3.67
N PRO A 286 3.50 7.36 4.81
CA PRO A 286 2.89 7.13 6.12
C PRO A 286 1.45 7.64 6.27
N TYR A 287 1.09 8.70 5.57
CA TYR A 287 -0.24 9.31 5.65
C TYR A 287 -1.32 8.49 4.94
N PHE A 288 -0.91 7.59 4.05
CA PHE A 288 -1.78 6.63 3.38
C PHE A 288 -1.75 5.27 4.09
N LEU A 289 -0.59 4.62 4.16
CA LEU A 289 -0.47 3.26 4.73
C LEU A 289 -0.83 3.21 6.21
N GLY A 290 -0.60 4.29 6.97
CA GLY A 290 -0.99 4.38 8.37
C GLY A 290 -2.50 4.47 8.63
N LYS A 291 -3.32 4.69 7.59
CA LYS A 291 -4.78 4.87 7.70
C LYS A 291 -5.55 3.98 6.72
N PRO A 292 -5.36 2.65 6.74
CA PRO A 292 -5.88 1.75 5.70
C PRO A 292 -7.41 1.71 5.62
N ALA A 293 -8.10 1.99 6.72
CA ALA A 293 -9.55 2.02 6.78
C ALA A 293 -10.17 3.24 6.08
N ARG A 294 -9.35 4.23 5.71
CA ARG A 294 -9.79 5.42 4.98
C ARG A 294 -9.96 5.10 3.50
N SER A 295 -10.88 5.82 2.85
CA SER A 295 -11.14 5.70 1.41
C SER A 295 -9.91 6.11 0.60
N LEU A 296 -9.67 5.41 -0.53
CA LEU A 296 -8.56 5.65 -1.45
C LEU A 296 -8.52 7.10 -1.97
N ASP A 297 -9.69 7.62 -2.33
CA ASP A 297 -9.95 8.99 -2.78
C ASP A 297 -10.30 9.94 -1.61
N GLY A 298 -9.98 9.52 -0.38
CA GLY A 298 -10.17 10.31 0.82
C GLY A 298 -9.08 11.37 0.98
N GLY A 299 -9.40 12.48 1.63
CA GLY A 299 -8.46 13.61 1.73
C GLY A 299 -9.20 14.91 1.53
N GLY A 300 -8.70 16.03 2.06
CA GLY A 300 -9.38 17.29 1.78
C GLY A 300 -8.87 18.54 2.50
N SER A 301 -7.95 18.44 3.46
CA SER A 301 -7.33 19.63 4.03
C SER A 301 -5.95 19.83 3.42
N PHE A 302 -5.79 20.95 2.74
CA PHE A 302 -4.69 21.21 1.82
C PHE A 302 -3.32 21.39 2.49
N THR A 303 -3.25 21.49 3.82
CA THR A 303 -1.98 21.69 4.56
C THR A 303 -1.80 20.81 5.80
N ALA A 304 -2.81 20.00 6.14
CA ALA A 304 -2.81 19.18 7.36
C ALA A 304 -2.99 17.67 7.09
N ASP A 305 -3.25 17.27 5.84
CA ASP A 305 -3.58 15.89 5.48
C ASP A 305 -2.95 15.47 4.14
N TYR A 306 -1.80 14.79 4.21
CA TYR A 306 -1.06 14.34 3.02
C TYR A 306 -1.54 13.02 2.43
N HIS A 307 -2.74 12.56 2.79
CA HIS A 307 -3.27 11.29 2.29
C HIS A 307 -3.38 11.25 0.76
N ILE A 308 -3.70 12.37 0.11
CA ILE A 308 -3.81 12.45 -1.36
C ILE A 308 -2.45 12.29 -2.05
N TYR A 309 -1.37 12.75 -1.43
CA TYR A 309 -0.01 12.54 -1.93
C TYR A 309 0.43 11.11 -1.65
N GLY A 310 0.19 10.58 -0.45
CA GLY A 310 0.49 9.20 -0.11
C GLY A 310 -0.29 8.17 -0.95
N ALA A 311 -1.45 8.55 -1.49
CA ALA A 311 -2.21 7.74 -2.44
C ALA A 311 -1.45 7.51 -3.76
N ALA A 312 -0.32 8.19 -4.01
CA ALA A 312 0.60 7.90 -5.10
C ALA A 312 0.96 6.42 -5.18
N ILE A 313 1.10 5.72 -4.03
CA ILE A 313 1.42 4.28 -4.02
C ILE A 313 0.39 3.43 -4.77
N PHE A 314 -0.87 3.88 -4.85
CA PHE A 314 -1.87 3.24 -5.71
C PHE A 314 -1.52 3.40 -7.20
N VAL A 315 -0.98 4.56 -7.59
CA VAL A 315 -0.50 4.81 -8.95
C VAL A 315 0.77 4.00 -9.25
N HIS A 316 1.71 3.88 -8.30
CA HIS A 316 2.86 2.95 -8.42
C HIS A 316 2.38 1.50 -8.59
N PHE A 317 1.38 1.08 -7.82
CA PHE A 317 0.76 -0.24 -7.98
C PHE A 317 0.16 -0.40 -9.39
N LEU A 318 -0.59 0.57 -9.89
CA LEU A 318 -1.16 0.51 -11.24
C LEU A 318 -0.06 0.41 -12.30
N ASP A 319 0.99 1.22 -12.21
CA ASP A 319 2.13 1.19 -13.12
C ASP A 319 2.83 -0.18 -13.13
N GLN A 320 3.24 -0.67 -11.95
CA GLN A 320 3.97 -1.93 -11.83
C GLN A 320 3.12 -3.15 -12.17
N ARG A 321 1.81 -3.11 -11.87
CA ARG A 321 0.93 -4.27 -12.02
C ARG A 321 0.21 -4.36 -13.35
N TYR A 322 -0.19 -3.21 -13.90
CA TYR A 322 -1.05 -3.10 -15.08
C TYR A 322 -0.39 -2.30 -16.21
N GLY A 323 0.74 -1.64 -15.95
CA GLY A 323 1.44 -0.82 -16.92
C GLY A 323 1.04 0.64 -16.83
N ARG A 324 2.05 1.50 -16.97
CA ARG A 324 1.97 2.97 -16.93
C ARG A 324 0.83 3.59 -17.73
N GLU A 325 0.51 3.04 -18.88
CA GLU A 325 -0.47 3.61 -19.81
C GLU A 325 -1.87 3.74 -19.19
N LEU A 326 -2.22 2.86 -18.24
CA LEU A 326 -3.51 2.91 -17.55
C LEU A 326 -3.74 4.26 -16.84
N VAL A 327 -2.68 4.90 -16.32
CA VAL A 327 -2.78 6.21 -15.66
C VAL A 327 -3.24 7.29 -16.65
N ARG A 328 -2.72 7.26 -17.89
CA ARG A 328 -3.17 8.17 -18.97
C ARG A 328 -4.60 7.87 -19.39
N ILE A 329 -4.96 6.60 -19.52
CA ILE A 329 -6.32 6.19 -19.93
C ILE A 329 -7.37 6.64 -18.90
N ILE A 330 -7.05 6.58 -17.60
CA ILE A 330 -7.93 7.14 -16.55
C ILE A 330 -8.13 8.64 -16.78
N TRP A 331 -7.08 9.41 -17.09
CA TRP A 331 -7.21 10.84 -17.39
C TRP A 331 -8.01 11.13 -18.67
N GLU A 332 -7.87 10.29 -19.70
CA GLU A 332 -8.68 10.36 -20.92
C GLU A 332 -10.16 10.15 -20.62
N GLU A 333 -10.50 9.10 -19.86
CA GLU A 333 -11.87 8.80 -19.43
C GLU A 333 -12.46 9.96 -18.59
N ILE A 334 -11.68 10.50 -17.64
CA ILE A 334 -12.09 11.68 -16.85
C ILE A 334 -12.36 12.89 -17.75
N GLY A 335 -11.49 13.15 -18.73
CA GLY A 335 -11.64 14.27 -19.66
C GLY A 335 -12.85 14.14 -20.58
N GLU A 336 -13.12 12.92 -21.07
CA GLU A 336 -14.28 12.62 -21.92
C GLU A 336 -15.60 12.78 -21.17
N ASN A 337 -15.66 12.31 -19.92
CA ASN A 337 -16.86 12.38 -19.09
C ASN A 337 -16.99 13.67 -18.29
N ARG A 338 -15.91 14.47 -18.20
CA ARG A 338 -15.85 15.74 -17.46
C ARG A 338 -16.20 15.56 -15.98
N SER A 339 -15.72 14.47 -15.40
CA SER A 339 -15.87 14.15 -13.98
C SER A 339 -14.81 13.14 -13.57
N ALA A 340 -14.30 13.30 -12.35
CA ALA A 340 -13.42 12.34 -11.71
C ALA A 340 -14.15 11.48 -10.67
N ALA A 341 -15.46 11.26 -10.85
CA ALA A 341 -16.18 10.27 -10.08
C ALA A 341 -15.58 8.86 -10.29
N LEU A 342 -15.51 8.06 -9.23
CA LEU A 342 -14.90 6.72 -9.25
C LEU A 342 -15.53 5.73 -10.25
N VAL A 343 -16.74 6.00 -10.75
CA VAL A 343 -17.34 5.22 -11.85
C VAL A 343 -16.51 5.31 -13.14
N HIS A 344 -15.87 6.45 -13.41
CA HIS A 344 -15.00 6.64 -14.57
C HIS A 344 -13.67 5.90 -14.40
N PHE A 345 -13.16 5.82 -13.17
CA PHE A 345 -12.02 4.95 -12.86
C PHE A 345 -12.37 3.47 -13.11
N GLU A 346 -13.55 3.04 -12.67
CA GLU A 346 -14.03 1.69 -12.94
C GLU A 346 -14.19 1.43 -14.45
N GLN A 347 -14.69 2.39 -15.23
CA GLN A 347 -14.81 2.28 -16.68
C GLN A 347 -13.45 2.14 -17.37
N ALA A 348 -12.49 3.02 -17.05
CA ALA A 348 -11.13 2.97 -17.57
C ALA A 348 -10.45 1.63 -17.24
N VAL A 349 -10.51 1.22 -15.98
CA VAL A 349 -9.95 -0.05 -15.52
C VAL A 349 -10.61 -1.24 -16.22
N SER A 350 -11.94 -1.30 -16.27
CA SER A 350 -12.67 -2.45 -16.83
C SER A 350 -12.51 -2.57 -18.36
N GLY A 351 -12.33 -1.44 -19.04
CA GLY A 351 -12.09 -1.37 -20.48
C GLY A 351 -10.64 -1.69 -20.86
N PHE A 352 -9.70 -1.59 -19.92
CA PHE A 352 -8.29 -1.81 -20.18
C PHE A 352 -7.97 -3.30 -20.37
N VAL A 353 -7.42 -3.63 -21.55
CA VAL A 353 -6.97 -4.97 -21.91
C VAL A 353 -5.46 -4.95 -22.03
N PHE A 354 -4.78 -5.75 -21.21
CA PHE A 354 -3.34 -5.91 -21.26
C PHE A 354 -2.95 -6.84 -22.44
N ASP A 355 -1.75 -6.67 -22.99
CA ASP A 355 -1.17 -7.54 -24.04
C ASP A 355 -0.95 -9.01 -23.60
N SER A 356 -1.38 -9.37 -22.39
CA SER A 356 -1.53 -10.75 -21.96
C SER A 356 -2.98 -11.20 -22.16
N PRO A 357 -3.27 -12.09 -23.14
CA PRO A 357 -4.63 -12.49 -23.50
C PRO A 357 -5.43 -13.20 -22.38
N ASN A 358 -4.82 -13.45 -21.22
CA ASN A 358 -5.43 -14.09 -20.06
C ASN A 358 -5.61 -13.18 -18.85
N PHE A 359 -5.23 -11.89 -18.92
CA PHE A 359 -5.33 -10.96 -17.80
C PHE A 359 -6.26 -9.79 -18.13
N ARG A 360 -7.49 -9.85 -17.61
CA ARG A 360 -8.39 -8.68 -17.52
C ARG A 360 -8.26 -8.10 -16.12
N THR A 361 -8.00 -6.81 -16.03
CA THR A 361 -8.10 -5.97 -14.82
C THR A 361 -9.35 -6.27 -13.98
N GLY A 362 -10.48 -6.55 -14.65
CA GLY A 362 -11.74 -6.86 -13.99
C GLY A 362 -12.53 -5.58 -13.73
N ASN A 363 -12.62 -5.18 -12.46
CA ASN A 363 -13.27 -3.93 -12.02
C ASN A 363 -12.44 -3.26 -10.92
N LEU A 364 -12.77 -2.02 -10.57
CA LEU A 364 -12.00 -1.25 -9.59
C LEU A 364 -11.94 -1.94 -8.22
N GLY A 365 -13.01 -2.60 -7.78
CA GLY A 365 -13.04 -3.34 -6.53
C GLY A 365 -12.02 -4.49 -6.46
N LYS A 366 -11.80 -5.20 -7.56
CA LYS A 366 -10.75 -6.25 -7.65
C LYS A 366 -9.35 -5.66 -7.62
N VAL A 367 -9.13 -4.56 -8.34
CA VAL A 367 -7.86 -3.84 -8.38
C VAL A 367 -7.49 -3.33 -6.98
N VAL A 368 -8.42 -2.65 -6.29
CA VAL A 368 -8.22 -2.17 -4.91
C VAL A 368 -8.01 -3.34 -3.94
N SER A 369 -8.68 -4.48 -4.16
CA SER A 369 -8.46 -5.67 -3.35
C SER A 369 -7.07 -6.29 -3.52
N GLU A 370 -6.50 -6.28 -4.72
CA GLU A 370 -5.13 -6.73 -4.95
C GLU A 370 -4.12 -5.71 -4.41
N PHE A 371 -4.38 -4.41 -4.59
CA PHE A 371 -3.62 -3.32 -3.98
C PHE A 371 -3.53 -3.44 -2.46
N ALA A 372 -4.62 -3.79 -1.77
CA ALA A 372 -4.60 -4.02 -0.33
C ALA A 372 -3.68 -5.20 0.07
N VAL A 373 -3.59 -6.26 -0.75
CA VAL A 373 -2.62 -7.34 -0.51
C VAL A 373 -1.19 -6.83 -0.70
N TRP A 374 -0.92 -6.05 -1.75
CA TRP A 374 0.40 -5.46 -1.98
C TRP A 374 0.84 -4.56 -0.82
N ASN A 375 -0.08 -3.73 -0.31
CA ASN A 375 0.19 -2.85 0.83
C ASN A 375 0.59 -3.62 2.09
N TYR A 376 0.10 -4.85 2.27
CA TYR A 376 0.49 -5.68 3.42
C TYR A 376 2.00 -6.02 3.42
N PHE A 377 2.60 -6.20 2.24
CA PHE A 377 3.99 -6.60 2.06
C PHE A 377 4.90 -5.39 1.79
N THR A 378 4.86 -4.42 2.71
CA THR A 378 5.67 -3.19 2.68
C THR A 378 6.54 -3.07 3.93
N GLY A 379 7.54 -2.18 3.91
CA GLY A 379 8.46 -1.94 5.02
C GLY A 379 9.11 -3.23 5.52
N SER A 380 8.99 -3.51 6.82
CA SER A 380 9.54 -4.73 7.44
C SER A 380 8.86 -6.04 6.99
N ARG A 381 7.73 -5.97 6.29
CA ARG A 381 7.02 -7.12 5.71
C ARG A 381 7.30 -7.30 4.22
N TYR A 382 8.22 -6.53 3.66
CA TYR A 382 8.57 -6.58 2.25
C TYR A 382 8.84 -8.02 1.76
N ARG A 383 8.34 -8.33 0.57
CA ARG A 383 8.62 -9.56 -0.16
C ARG A 383 8.76 -9.26 -1.65
N GLU A 384 9.71 -9.92 -2.29
CA GLU A 384 9.82 -9.92 -3.75
C GLU A 384 8.53 -10.40 -4.41
N GLY A 385 8.17 -9.81 -5.55
CA GLY A 385 6.94 -10.11 -6.28
C GLY A 385 5.75 -9.19 -5.96
N PHE A 386 5.89 -8.27 -5.00
CA PHE A 386 4.98 -7.14 -4.78
C PHE A 386 5.61 -5.84 -5.32
N TYR A 387 5.65 -4.76 -4.53
CA TYR A 387 6.29 -3.51 -4.96
C TYR A 387 7.79 -3.70 -5.19
N ASN A 388 8.34 -3.10 -6.24
CA ASN A 388 9.79 -3.14 -6.49
C ASN A 388 10.60 -2.53 -5.33
N GLU A 389 10.12 -1.42 -4.77
CA GLU A 389 10.76 -0.69 -3.66
C GLU A 389 9.96 -0.79 -2.34
N GLY A 390 9.16 -1.85 -2.19
CA GLY A 390 8.24 -1.99 -1.06
C GLY A 390 8.92 -1.95 0.30
N GLU A 391 10.21 -2.26 0.39
CA GLU A 391 11.04 -2.17 1.59
C GLU A 391 11.21 -0.72 2.08
N LYS A 392 11.16 0.27 1.17
CA LYS A 392 11.19 1.70 1.52
C LYS A 392 9.85 2.20 2.05
N TYR A 393 8.75 1.49 1.75
CA TYR A 393 7.39 1.93 2.07
C TYR A 393 7.06 1.67 3.54
N ALA A 394 7.55 2.55 4.42
CA ALA A 394 7.32 2.46 5.86
C ALA A 394 6.33 3.54 6.33
N PRO A 395 5.45 3.22 7.31
CA PRO A 395 5.19 1.91 7.89
C PRO A 395 4.30 1.04 6.98
N HIS A 396 4.30 -0.28 7.21
CA HIS A 396 3.25 -1.13 6.67
C HIS A 396 1.89 -0.83 7.34
N PRO A 397 0.75 -1.22 6.72
CA PRO A 397 -0.56 -1.02 7.32
C PRO A 397 -0.68 -1.59 8.73
N PRO A 398 -1.34 -0.87 9.67
CA PRO A 398 -1.70 -1.43 10.97
C PRO A 398 -2.64 -2.63 10.77
N SER A 399 -2.47 -3.63 11.62
CA SER A 399 -3.23 -4.88 11.60
C SER A 399 -3.64 -5.27 13.02
N GLU A 400 -4.89 -5.70 13.18
CA GLU A 400 -5.42 -6.19 14.45
C GLU A 400 -5.09 -7.67 14.63
N GLU A 401 -4.42 -8.03 15.73
CA GLU A 401 -4.10 -9.43 16.02
C GLU A 401 -5.21 -10.09 16.85
N ILE A 402 -5.74 -11.21 16.37
CA ILE A 402 -6.65 -12.06 17.15
C ILE A 402 -5.88 -13.27 17.68
N ASP A 403 -5.54 -13.25 18.97
CA ASP A 403 -4.84 -14.35 19.62
C ASP A 403 -5.79 -15.52 19.95
N VAL A 404 -5.71 -16.59 19.16
CA VAL A 404 -6.53 -17.81 19.29
C VAL A 404 -5.72 -18.99 19.82
N THR A 405 -5.09 -18.84 20.99
CA THR A 405 -4.27 -19.90 21.61
C THR A 405 -5.07 -20.88 22.48
N VAL A 406 -6.30 -20.54 22.87
CA VAL A 406 -7.14 -21.38 23.73
C VAL A 406 -8.09 -22.23 22.87
N PRO A 407 -8.03 -23.57 22.94
CA PRO A 407 -8.91 -24.44 22.18
C PRO A 407 -10.40 -24.13 22.39
N TYR A 408 -11.17 -24.08 21.29
CA TYR A 408 -12.62 -23.84 21.26
C TYR A 408 -13.06 -22.50 21.85
N ALA A 409 -12.13 -21.58 22.10
CA ALA A 409 -12.45 -20.25 22.56
C ALA A 409 -12.58 -19.31 21.35
N THR A 410 -13.77 -18.77 21.15
CA THR A 410 -13.98 -17.72 20.16
C THR A 410 -13.37 -16.41 20.64
N ARG A 411 -12.64 -15.74 19.76
CA ARG A 411 -12.13 -14.37 19.90
C ARG A 411 -12.55 -13.59 18.68
N GLY A 412 -12.66 -12.28 18.78
CA GLY A 412 -13.13 -11.49 17.66
C GLY A 412 -12.69 -10.04 17.74
N ASP A 413 -12.82 -9.39 16.60
CA ASP A 413 -12.57 -7.97 16.41
C ASP A 413 -13.72 -7.35 15.59
N SER A 414 -13.87 -6.03 15.68
CA SER A 414 -14.85 -5.30 14.89
C SER A 414 -14.35 -3.91 14.57
N GLY A 415 -14.68 -3.41 13.38
CA GLY A 415 -14.21 -2.11 12.94
C GLY A 415 -15.11 -1.46 11.91
N ARG A 416 -14.61 -0.35 11.39
CA ARG A 416 -15.25 0.44 10.34
C ARG A 416 -14.25 0.74 9.24
N VAL A 417 -14.70 0.64 8.00
CA VAL A 417 -13.90 0.93 6.81
C VAL A 417 -14.72 1.86 5.90
N ASP A 418 -14.12 2.90 5.34
CA ASP A 418 -14.75 3.73 4.32
C ASP A 418 -14.76 3.02 2.96
N HIS A 419 -15.45 3.57 1.97
CA HIS A 419 -15.46 2.95 0.65
C HIS A 419 -14.04 2.82 0.07
N LEU A 420 -13.73 1.77 -0.69
CA LEU A 420 -12.36 1.50 -1.18
C LEU A 420 -11.26 1.44 -0.10
N GLY A 421 -11.61 1.42 1.18
CA GLY A 421 -10.69 1.20 2.29
C GLY A 421 -10.50 -0.29 2.61
N SER A 422 -9.58 -0.58 3.51
CA SER A 422 -9.25 -1.93 3.95
C SER A 422 -9.07 -2.06 5.47
N ALA A 423 -9.31 -3.26 5.99
CA ALA A 423 -8.92 -3.67 7.34
C ALA A 423 -8.09 -4.96 7.28
N TYR A 424 -7.10 -5.07 8.16
CA TYR A 424 -6.15 -6.18 8.22
C TYR A 424 -6.29 -6.89 9.56
N ILE A 425 -6.75 -8.13 9.54
CA ILE A 425 -6.88 -8.97 10.72
C ILE A 425 -5.85 -10.09 10.62
N ARG A 426 -5.06 -10.27 11.67
CA ARG A 426 -3.86 -11.12 11.67
C ARG A 426 -4.00 -12.22 12.71
N LEU A 427 -3.63 -13.43 12.33
CA LEU A 427 -3.57 -14.59 13.21
C LEU A 427 -2.20 -15.25 13.06
N GLU A 428 -1.60 -15.59 14.20
CA GLU A 428 -0.35 -16.34 14.25
C GLU A 428 -0.63 -17.75 14.77
N PRO A 429 -0.39 -18.79 13.96
CA PRO A 429 -0.58 -20.18 14.37
C PRO A 429 0.27 -20.60 15.57
N LYS A 430 1.41 -19.93 15.83
CA LYS A 430 2.33 -20.22 16.96
C LYS A 430 2.67 -21.71 17.09
N LEU A 431 2.79 -22.38 15.93
CA LEU A 431 3.06 -23.82 15.78
C LEU A 431 2.00 -24.74 16.44
N LEU A 432 0.78 -24.26 16.67
CA LEU A 432 -0.32 -25.04 17.23
C LEU A 432 -0.95 -25.93 16.14
N PRO A 433 -1.00 -27.26 16.32
CA PRO A 433 -1.55 -28.16 15.30
C PRO A 433 -3.07 -28.01 15.16
N GLY A 434 -3.65 -28.52 14.07
CA GLY A 434 -5.09 -28.45 13.84
C GLY A 434 -5.42 -27.29 12.92
N GLY A 435 -6.40 -26.45 13.29
CA GLY A 435 -6.89 -25.42 12.40
C GLY A 435 -7.63 -24.28 13.09
N VAL A 436 -8.02 -23.31 12.27
CA VAL A 436 -8.82 -22.16 12.72
C VAL A 436 -10.12 -22.06 11.93
N ARG A 437 -11.21 -21.75 12.62
CA ARG A 437 -12.48 -21.33 12.01
C ARG A 437 -12.55 -19.82 12.07
N LEU A 438 -12.78 -19.19 10.92
CA LEU A 438 -13.04 -17.77 10.84
C LEU A 438 -14.49 -17.54 10.44
N GLU A 439 -15.14 -16.60 11.10
CA GLU A 439 -16.48 -16.11 10.77
C GLU A 439 -16.43 -14.59 10.59
N VAL A 440 -17.03 -14.10 9.52
CA VAL A 440 -17.02 -12.70 9.13
C VAL A 440 -18.43 -12.23 8.88
N GLU A 441 -18.87 -11.26 9.67
CA GLU A 441 -20.14 -10.56 9.50
C GLU A 441 -19.90 -9.17 8.89
N LEU A 442 -20.52 -8.92 7.74
CA LEU A 442 -20.44 -7.64 7.04
C LEU A 442 -21.84 -7.05 6.96
N LYS A 443 -22.06 -5.88 7.56
CA LYS A 443 -23.42 -5.37 7.77
C LYS A 443 -24.06 -4.78 6.51
N ARG A 444 -23.28 -4.11 5.67
CA ARG A 444 -23.76 -3.43 4.44
C ARG A 444 -22.62 -3.21 3.45
N GLY A 445 -22.96 -2.83 2.22
CA GLY A 445 -22.01 -2.52 1.14
C GLY A 445 -21.44 -3.77 0.49
N ARG A 446 -20.69 -3.58 -0.60
CA ARG A 446 -19.95 -4.66 -1.26
C ARG A 446 -18.56 -4.81 -0.67
N TRP A 447 -18.14 -6.05 -0.49
CA TRP A 447 -16.84 -6.37 0.09
C TRP A 447 -16.16 -7.52 -0.64
N ILE A 448 -14.84 -7.48 -0.66
CA ILE A 448 -13.99 -8.62 -1.00
C ILE A 448 -13.19 -9.01 0.25
N ARG A 449 -13.05 -10.32 0.46
CA ARG A 449 -12.26 -10.90 1.56
C ARG A 449 -11.08 -11.63 0.96
N ARG A 450 -9.86 -11.26 1.34
CA ARG A 450 -8.64 -11.98 0.98
C ARG A 450 -8.09 -12.68 2.20
N LEU A 451 -7.86 -13.97 2.09
CA LEU A 451 -7.09 -14.73 3.06
C LEU A 451 -5.67 -14.88 2.50
N VAL A 452 -4.72 -14.18 3.12
CA VAL A 452 -3.30 -14.24 2.79
C VAL A 452 -2.65 -15.22 3.75
N LEU A 453 -2.08 -16.28 3.20
CA LEU A 453 -1.43 -17.36 3.94
C LEU A 453 0.07 -17.26 3.70
N VAL A 454 0.80 -16.94 4.76
CA VAL A 454 2.20 -16.54 4.70
C VAL A 454 3.05 -17.67 5.28
N SER A 455 3.86 -18.29 4.45
CA SER A 455 4.90 -19.25 4.86
C SER A 455 6.28 -18.60 4.71
N ALA A 456 7.34 -19.32 5.10
CA ALA A 456 8.72 -18.83 5.02
C ALA A 456 9.11 -18.42 3.58
N ASP A 457 8.76 -19.26 2.59
CA ASP A 457 9.23 -19.10 1.21
C ASP A 457 8.10 -18.79 0.20
N SER A 458 6.85 -18.69 0.67
CA SER A 458 5.70 -18.49 -0.22
C SER A 458 4.61 -17.64 0.42
N VAL A 459 3.84 -16.97 -0.44
CA VAL A 459 2.59 -16.30 -0.10
C VAL A 459 1.50 -16.91 -0.97
N GLU A 460 0.43 -17.39 -0.33
CA GLU A 460 -0.79 -17.79 -1.03
C GLU A 460 -1.91 -16.79 -0.73
N VAL A 461 -2.65 -16.37 -1.76
CA VAL A 461 -3.77 -15.43 -1.62
C VAL A 461 -5.05 -16.11 -2.10
N ARG A 462 -6.00 -16.32 -1.19
CA ARG A 462 -7.32 -16.90 -1.48
C ARG A 462 -8.41 -15.84 -1.35
N GLU A 463 -9.39 -15.86 -2.24
CA GLU A 463 -10.64 -15.11 -2.04
C GLU A 463 -11.60 -15.95 -1.19
N MET A 464 -12.26 -15.34 -0.20
CA MET A 464 -13.20 -16.03 0.68
C MET A 464 -14.65 -15.69 0.30
N PRO A 465 -15.36 -16.56 -0.44
CA PRO A 465 -16.72 -16.28 -0.92
C PRO A 465 -17.79 -16.40 0.17
N LEU A 466 -17.52 -17.17 1.22
CA LEU A 466 -18.46 -17.43 2.31
C LEU A 466 -18.13 -16.58 3.54
N ASN A 467 -19.12 -16.40 4.42
CA ASN A 467 -18.90 -15.73 5.71
C ASN A 467 -18.11 -16.61 6.69
N LYS A 468 -17.93 -17.90 6.39
CA LYS A 468 -17.20 -18.85 7.23
C LYS A 468 -16.13 -19.53 6.41
N VAL A 469 -14.95 -19.68 6.98
CA VAL A 469 -13.88 -20.52 6.43
C VAL A 469 -13.29 -21.36 7.55
N GLU A 470 -12.99 -22.61 7.21
CA GLU A 470 -12.21 -23.50 8.05
C GLU A 470 -10.85 -23.66 7.36
N LEU A 471 -9.78 -23.34 8.09
CA LEU A 471 -8.42 -23.57 7.64
C LEU A 471 -7.80 -24.66 8.50
N ALA A 472 -7.83 -25.88 7.97
CA ALA A 472 -7.08 -27.01 8.53
C ALA A 472 -5.57 -26.84 8.25
N ALA A 473 -4.75 -27.51 9.05
CA ALA A 473 -3.27 -27.45 8.97
C ALA A 473 -2.75 -26.00 8.96
N TRP A 474 -3.37 -25.13 9.76
CA TRP A 474 -3.02 -23.70 9.80
C TRP A 474 -1.57 -23.46 10.27
N ASP A 475 -0.96 -24.45 10.92
CA ASP A 475 0.43 -24.46 11.39
C ASP A 475 1.48 -24.64 10.28
N GLU A 476 1.06 -24.84 9.03
CA GLU A 476 1.93 -24.73 7.85
C GLU A 476 2.29 -23.27 7.51
N TYR A 477 1.55 -22.32 8.07
CA TYR A 477 1.74 -20.90 7.87
C TYR A 477 2.38 -20.26 9.11
N GLN A 478 3.27 -19.30 8.88
CA GLN A 478 3.80 -18.44 9.94
C GLN A 478 2.77 -17.40 10.35
N GLU A 479 1.96 -16.97 9.39
CA GLU A 479 0.98 -15.91 9.57
C GLU A 479 -0.19 -16.09 8.60
N ILE A 480 -1.39 -15.78 9.09
CA ILE A 480 -2.63 -15.79 8.34
C ILE A 480 -3.26 -14.41 8.46
N VAL A 481 -3.58 -13.79 7.33
CA VAL A 481 -4.13 -12.44 7.30
C VAL A 481 -5.44 -12.45 6.57
N LEU A 482 -6.50 -12.03 7.24
CA LEU A 482 -7.77 -11.72 6.63
C LEU A 482 -7.81 -10.22 6.32
N ILE A 483 -7.78 -9.90 5.03
CA ILE A 483 -7.93 -8.53 4.53
C ILE A 483 -9.37 -8.34 4.08
N LEU A 484 -10.06 -7.39 4.70
CA LEU A 484 -11.42 -7.00 4.35
C LEU A 484 -11.37 -5.70 3.55
N VAL A 485 -11.86 -5.73 2.30
CA VAL A 485 -11.80 -4.58 1.40
C VAL A 485 -13.20 -4.15 1.03
N GLN A 486 -13.53 -2.90 1.29
CA GLN A 486 -14.81 -2.31 0.89
C GLN A 486 -14.72 -1.90 -0.59
N THR A 487 -15.71 -2.23 -1.41
CA THR A 487 -15.67 -2.08 -2.88
C THR A 487 -16.83 -1.28 -3.48
N ASP A 488 -17.60 -0.59 -2.65
CA ASP A 488 -18.47 0.48 -3.14
C ASP A 488 -17.61 1.67 -3.61
N LEU A 489 -18.17 2.46 -4.52
CA LEU A 489 -17.51 3.64 -5.10
C LEU A 489 -17.82 4.92 -4.32
N GLU A 490 -18.60 4.81 -3.26
CA GLU A 490 -18.96 5.92 -2.37
C GLU A 490 -19.37 5.36 -1.01
N GLY A 491 -19.44 6.23 -0.01
CA GLY A 491 -19.91 5.89 1.33
C GLY A 491 -18.80 5.83 2.37
N ARG A 492 -19.22 5.78 3.64
CA ARG A 492 -18.31 5.83 4.79
C ARG A 492 -18.75 4.90 5.90
N SER A 493 -17.80 4.51 6.74
CA SER A 493 -18.04 3.81 8.00
C SER A 493 -18.84 2.51 7.85
N TYR A 494 -18.46 1.66 6.89
CA TYR A 494 -18.98 0.31 6.73
C TYR A 494 -18.48 -0.59 7.86
N GLU A 495 -19.40 -1.22 8.57
CA GLU A 495 -19.10 -2.01 9.77
C GLU A 495 -18.82 -3.48 9.42
N TYR A 496 -17.77 -4.03 10.04
CA TYR A 496 -17.44 -5.45 10.00
C TYR A 496 -17.30 -6.02 11.41
N GLN A 497 -17.50 -7.32 11.54
CA GLN A 497 -17.10 -8.12 12.69
C GLN A 497 -16.41 -9.39 12.21
N VAL A 498 -15.34 -9.77 12.88
CA VAL A 498 -14.59 -11.01 12.65
C VAL A 498 -14.58 -11.79 13.95
N ALA A 499 -14.78 -13.10 13.86
CA ALA A 499 -14.55 -14.04 14.92
C ALA A 499 -13.61 -15.14 14.43
N ALA A 500 -12.71 -15.59 15.30
CA ALA A 500 -11.80 -16.70 15.08
C ALA A 500 -11.88 -17.67 16.25
N GLU A 501 -11.83 -18.96 15.96
CA GLU A 501 -11.81 -20.04 16.94
C GLU A 501 -10.76 -21.06 16.52
N TYR A 502 -9.82 -21.35 17.42
CA TYR A 502 -8.84 -22.40 17.23
C TYR A 502 -9.43 -23.77 17.62
N ASP A 503 -9.30 -24.75 16.73
CA ASP A 503 -9.71 -26.13 16.95
C ASP A 503 -8.51 -27.09 16.72
N PRO A 504 -7.99 -27.73 17.79
CA PRO A 504 -6.87 -28.66 17.68
C PRO A 504 -7.20 -29.95 16.91
N GLU A 505 -8.48 -30.26 16.72
CA GLU A 505 -8.95 -31.43 15.98
C GLU A 505 -9.31 -31.10 14.53
N LEU A 506 -9.25 -29.84 14.12
CA LEU A 506 -9.48 -29.38 12.75
C LEU A 506 -8.21 -29.58 11.90
N GLY A 507 -7.81 -30.83 11.69
CA GLY A 507 -6.63 -31.16 10.90
C GLY A 507 -6.72 -32.54 10.25
N ASP A 508 -5.96 -32.71 9.17
CA ASP A 508 -5.96 -33.94 8.37
C ASP A 508 -5.09 -35.03 8.99
N TYR A 509 -4.35 -34.70 10.05
CA TYR A 509 -3.42 -35.61 10.73
C TYR A 509 -3.70 -35.68 12.23
N LYS A 510 -3.64 -36.90 12.78
CA LYS A 510 -3.70 -37.10 14.23
C LYS A 510 -2.37 -36.71 14.86
N ARG A 511 -2.40 -35.74 15.75
CA ARG A 511 -1.25 -35.35 16.58
C ARG A 511 -0.67 -36.57 17.31
N PRO A 512 0.64 -36.86 17.18
CA PRO A 512 1.27 -37.91 17.97
C PRO A 512 1.24 -37.61 19.47
N LEU A 513 0.99 -38.65 20.28
CA LEU A 513 0.92 -38.51 21.74
C LEU A 513 2.30 -38.48 22.42
N ALA A 514 3.37 -38.85 21.71
CA ALA A 514 4.73 -38.88 22.25
C ALA A 514 5.80 -38.62 21.18
N PHE A 515 6.92 -38.02 21.59
CA PHE A 515 8.15 -37.93 20.79
C PHE A 515 8.73 -39.33 20.54
N LYS A 516 8.89 -39.73 19.27
CA LYS A 516 9.32 -41.09 18.93
C LYS A 516 10.10 -41.15 17.62
N LEU A 517 11.34 -41.62 17.67
CA LEU A 517 12.07 -42.06 16.47
C LEU A 517 11.69 -43.50 16.11
N ARG A 518 11.16 -43.70 14.90
CA ARG A 518 10.70 -45.00 14.41
C ARG A 518 11.81 -45.74 13.68
N GLN A 519 11.58 -47.03 13.46
CA GLN A 519 12.52 -47.86 12.74
C GLN A 519 12.56 -47.45 11.27
N SER A 520 13.77 -47.25 10.74
CA SER A 520 14.01 -46.97 9.34
C SER A 520 13.52 -48.11 8.45
N TYR A 521 13.07 -47.77 7.24
CA TYR A 521 12.67 -48.78 6.26
C TYR A 521 13.08 -48.37 4.83
N PRO A 522 13.56 -49.32 4.01
CA PRO A 522 13.89 -50.70 4.38
C PRO A 522 15.12 -50.78 5.31
N ASN A 523 15.09 -51.72 6.26
CA ASN A 523 16.22 -52.04 7.12
C ASN A 523 16.43 -53.57 7.11
N PRO A 524 17.51 -54.10 6.50
CA PRO A 524 18.68 -53.36 5.99
C PRO A 524 18.42 -52.57 4.70
N PHE A 525 19.01 -51.39 4.61
CA PHE A 525 19.04 -50.56 3.41
C PHE A 525 20.08 -51.09 2.42
N ARG A 526 19.73 -51.15 1.14
CA ARG A 526 20.56 -51.69 0.06
C ARG A 526 20.64 -50.65 -1.06
N PRO A 527 21.68 -49.80 -1.10
CA PRO A 527 21.77 -48.69 -2.07
C PRO A 527 21.83 -49.11 -3.56
N GLN A 528 21.94 -50.41 -3.84
CA GLN A 528 21.88 -50.99 -5.20
C GLN A 528 20.46 -51.37 -5.63
N VAL A 529 19.53 -51.50 -4.66
CA VAL A 529 18.15 -51.98 -4.87
C VAL A 529 17.15 -50.90 -4.50
N HIS A 530 17.47 -50.08 -3.51
CA HIS A 530 16.63 -49.00 -3.00
C HIS A 530 17.34 -47.67 -3.25
N ASP A 531 16.60 -46.70 -3.78
CA ASP A 531 17.13 -45.35 -4.01
C ASP A 531 17.45 -44.63 -2.69
N HIS A 532 16.64 -44.91 -1.66
CA HIS A 532 16.76 -44.28 -0.34
C HIS A 532 16.24 -45.20 0.79
N VAL A 533 16.58 -44.83 2.02
CA VAL A 533 15.95 -45.31 3.25
C VAL A 533 15.18 -44.17 3.90
N VAL A 534 13.98 -44.48 4.37
CA VAL A 534 13.13 -43.55 5.13
C VAL A 534 13.44 -43.69 6.62
N MET A 535 13.53 -42.57 7.34
CA MET A 535 13.72 -42.53 8.80
C MET A 535 12.55 -41.81 9.48
N PRO A 536 11.42 -42.50 9.73
CA PRO A 536 10.23 -41.84 10.22
C PRO A 536 10.35 -41.44 11.70
N PHE A 537 9.67 -40.37 12.08
CA PHE A 537 9.59 -39.94 13.47
C PHE A 537 8.27 -39.24 13.80
N ASP A 538 7.99 -39.14 15.09
CA ASP A 538 6.82 -38.47 15.65
C ASP A 538 7.28 -37.33 16.55
N LEU A 539 6.69 -36.14 16.37
CA LEU A 539 6.79 -35.04 17.31
C LEU A 539 5.43 -34.84 17.99
N SER A 540 5.40 -34.92 19.32
CA SER A 540 4.17 -34.67 20.11
C SER A 540 3.94 -33.20 20.44
N VAL A 541 4.98 -32.38 20.31
CA VAL A 541 4.96 -30.92 20.45
C VAL A 541 5.77 -30.37 19.27
N ALA A 542 5.45 -29.14 18.84
CA ALA A 542 6.27 -28.47 17.85
C ALA A 542 7.68 -28.24 18.42
N SER A 543 8.65 -28.12 17.53
CA SER A 543 10.04 -27.87 17.87
C SER A 543 10.61 -26.78 16.97
N GLU A 544 11.35 -25.84 17.55
CA GLU A 544 12.06 -24.78 16.82
C GLU A 544 13.37 -25.29 16.20
N ASN A 545 14.03 -26.26 16.85
CA ASN A 545 15.27 -26.84 16.36
C ASN A 545 15.21 -28.37 16.33
N THR A 546 14.84 -28.90 15.16
CA THR A 546 14.85 -30.33 14.85
C THR A 546 16.02 -30.68 13.94
N ARG A 547 16.76 -31.74 14.27
CA ARG A 547 17.81 -32.28 13.40
C ARG A 547 17.94 -33.79 13.54
N LEU A 548 18.45 -34.44 12.49
CA LEU A 548 18.79 -35.86 12.50
C LEU A 548 20.23 -36.06 12.08
N SER A 549 21.00 -36.77 12.89
CA SER A 549 22.40 -37.09 12.63
C SER A 549 22.58 -38.59 12.49
N ILE A 550 23.31 -39.01 11.45
CA ILE A 550 23.70 -40.40 11.19
C ILE A 550 25.17 -40.57 11.56
N PHE A 551 25.49 -41.61 12.32
CA PHE A 551 26.82 -41.95 12.77
C PHE A 551 27.19 -43.37 12.34
N ALA A 552 28.47 -43.59 12.04
CA ALA A 552 29.01 -44.93 11.86
C ALA A 552 29.20 -45.63 13.22
N ALA A 553 29.55 -46.93 13.18
CA ALA A 553 29.72 -47.74 14.39
C ALA A 553 30.85 -47.27 15.33
N ASP A 554 31.82 -46.53 14.81
CA ASP A 554 32.91 -45.91 15.58
C ASP A 554 32.52 -44.54 16.19
N GLY A 555 31.28 -44.09 15.97
CA GLY A 555 30.77 -42.79 16.45
C GLY A 555 31.09 -41.61 15.55
N SER A 556 31.75 -41.80 14.41
CA SER A 556 32.02 -40.74 13.44
C SER A 556 30.72 -40.25 12.78
N LEU A 557 30.59 -38.93 12.59
CA LEU A 557 29.43 -38.33 11.93
C LEU A 557 29.48 -38.61 10.42
N VAL A 558 28.44 -39.25 9.91
CA VAL A 558 28.30 -39.61 8.49
C VAL A 558 27.55 -38.51 7.73
N ARG A 559 26.38 -38.13 8.22
CA ARG A 559 25.49 -37.16 7.59
C ARG A 559 24.66 -36.47 8.66
N ARG A 560 24.31 -35.20 8.43
CA ARG A 560 23.37 -34.46 9.27
C ARG A 560 22.31 -33.79 8.39
N PHE A 561 21.08 -33.82 8.86
CA PHE A 561 19.93 -33.12 8.31
C PHE A 561 19.50 -32.07 9.32
N GLU A 562 19.81 -30.80 9.05
CA GLU A 562 19.29 -29.67 9.83
C GLU A 562 17.87 -29.39 9.32
N MET A 563 16.86 -29.77 10.08
CA MET A 563 15.45 -29.67 9.68
C MET A 563 14.77 -28.40 10.21
N GLY A 564 15.39 -27.70 11.16
CA GLY A 564 14.88 -26.45 11.72
C GLY A 564 13.54 -26.63 12.43
N VAL A 565 12.63 -25.67 12.22
CA VAL A 565 11.30 -25.66 12.84
C VAL A 565 10.43 -26.79 12.28
N LYS A 566 9.81 -27.58 13.16
CA LYS A 566 8.91 -28.68 12.81
C LYS A 566 7.69 -28.70 13.72
N ILE A 567 6.51 -28.81 13.14
CA ILE A 567 5.22 -28.92 13.84
C ILE A 567 5.00 -30.31 14.46
N ALA A 568 4.04 -30.40 15.39
CA ALA A 568 3.67 -31.62 16.11
C ALA A 568 2.92 -32.63 15.23
N ARG A 569 3.65 -33.41 14.40
CA ARG A 569 3.06 -34.43 13.53
C ARG A 569 3.93 -35.67 13.35
N HIS A 570 3.42 -36.64 12.58
CA HIS A 570 4.21 -37.75 12.04
C HIS A 570 4.98 -37.29 10.79
N TYR A 571 6.24 -37.67 10.69
CA TYR A 571 7.11 -37.44 9.55
C TYR A 571 7.61 -38.77 8.99
N ASP A 572 7.43 -38.97 7.69
CA ASP A 572 7.89 -40.12 6.92
C ASP A 572 8.57 -39.72 5.58
N ASP A 573 8.94 -38.44 5.46
CA ASP A 573 9.55 -37.80 4.29
C ASP A 573 11.07 -37.63 4.41
N LEU A 574 11.68 -38.01 5.53
CA LEU A 574 13.13 -37.90 5.71
C LEU A 574 13.87 -39.06 5.03
N LEU A 575 14.48 -38.75 3.88
CA LEU A 575 15.16 -39.72 3.01
C LEU A 575 16.68 -39.63 3.15
N TRP A 576 17.35 -40.79 3.14
CA TRP A 576 18.80 -40.89 3.01
C TRP A 576 19.19 -41.89 1.93
N ASP A 577 20.13 -41.50 1.08
CA ASP A 577 20.61 -42.23 -0.10
C ASP A 577 21.88 -43.08 0.15
N GLY A 578 22.39 -43.07 1.39
CA GLY A 578 23.62 -43.75 1.76
C GLY A 578 24.90 -42.94 1.48
N LEU A 579 24.79 -41.64 1.21
CA LEU A 579 25.93 -40.74 1.05
C LEU A 579 26.31 -40.05 2.37
N ASN A 580 27.61 -39.79 2.57
CA ASN A 580 28.09 -38.97 3.68
C ASN A 580 27.99 -37.46 3.36
N GLY A 581 28.50 -36.60 4.27
CA GLY A 581 28.57 -35.14 4.06
C GLY A 581 29.34 -34.70 2.82
N GLU A 582 30.26 -35.52 2.31
CA GLU A 582 31.08 -35.25 1.11
C GLU A 582 30.45 -35.81 -0.19
N GLY A 583 29.25 -36.39 -0.13
CA GLY A 583 28.61 -37.03 -1.29
C GLY A 583 29.21 -38.40 -1.66
N LYS A 584 30.03 -39.00 -0.79
CA LYS A 584 30.60 -40.35 -1.00
C LYS A 584 29.70 -41.41 -0.38
N ARG A 585 29.45 -42.49 -1.12
CA ARG A 585 28.70 -43.64 -0.59
C ARG A 585 29.46 -44.25 0.60
N VAL A 586 28.73 -44.61 1.66
CA VAL A 586 29.30 -45.27 2.84
C VAL A 586 29.29 -46.80 2.75
N GLY A 587 30.20 -47.47 3.45
CA GLY A 587 30.40 -48.94 3.38
C GLY A 587 29.29 -49.75 4.06
N SER A 588 29.22 -51.07 3.79
CA SER A 588 28.31 -51.98 4.49
C SER A 588 28.62 -51.99 5.99
N GLY A 589 27.58 -52.00 6.83
CA GLY A 589 27.77 -51.98 8.28
C GLY A 589 26.54 -51.50 9.04
N MET A 590 26.71 -51.35 10.35
CA MET A 590 25.71 -50.78 11.24
C MET A 590 25.93 -49.28 11.40
N TYR A 591 24.85 -48.52 11.29
CA TYR A 591 24.78 -47.08 11.48
C TYR A 591 23.79 -46.76 12.60
N TYR A 592 24.03 -45.65 13.29
CA TYR A 592 23.15 -45.11 14.33
C TYR A 592 22.61 -43.78 13.85
N TYR A 593 21.29 -43.62 13.89
CA TYR A 593 20.68 -42.32 13.59
C TYR A 593 19.98 -41.79 14.83
N VAL A 594 20.16 -40.49 15.06
CA VAL A 594 19.76 -39.77 16.26
C VAL A 594 18.91 -38.58 15.85
N LEU A 595 17.68 -38.54 16.32
CA LEU A 595 16.79 -37.39 16.23
C LEU A 595 16.95 -36.53 17.48
N GLU A 596 17.08 -35.22 17.28
CA GLU A 596 17.08 -34.21 18.34
C GLU A 596 16.03 -33.14 17.99
N ALA A 597 15.20 -32.77 18.97
CA ALA A 597 14.17 -31.74 18.85
C ALA A 597 14.02 -30.99 20.19
N ASP A 598 14.47 -29.74 20.26
CA ASP A 598 14.48 -28.89 21.47
C ASP A 598 14.85 -29.62 22.78
N GLY A 599 15.98 -30.33 22.75
CA GLY A 599 16.53 -31.05 23.90
C GLY A 599 15.98 -32.48 24.10
N LEU A 600 14.91 -32.87 23.40
CA LEU A 600 14.50 -34.28 23.32
C LEU A 600 15.42 -35.03 22.36
N ARG A 601 15.76 -36.27 22.70
CA ARG A 601 16.65 -37.12 21.89
C ARG A 601 16.17 -38.56 21.84
N ALA A 602 16.19 -39.15 20.65
CA ALA A 602 15.95 -40.57 20.44
C ALA A 602 16.94 -41.13 19.42
N ALA A 603 17.33 -42.40 19.59
CA ALA A 603 18.30 -43.06 18.72
C ALA A 603 17.78 -44.43 18.27
N LYS A 604 18.15 -44.81 17.04
CA LYS A 604 17.84 -46.09 16.42
C LYS A 604 19.02 -46.57 15.57
N THR A 605 18.99 -47.84 15.20
CA THR A 605 20.02 -48.47 14.36
C THR A 605 19.49 -48.75 12.96
N LEU A 606 20.39 -48.69 11.99
CA LEU A 606 20.16 -48.96 10.58
C LEU A 606 21.28 -49.87 10.07
N GLY A 607 20.94 -51.01 9.49
CA GLY A 607 21.88 -51.83 8.75
C GLY A 607 21.96 -51.35 7.29
N LEU A 608 23.17 -51.23 6.74
CA LEU A 608 23.39 -50.97 5.32
C LEU A 608 24.17 -52.14 4.71
N LEU A 609 23.68 -52.65 3.59
CA LEU A 609 24.28 -53.75 2.83
C LEU A 609 24.49 -53.31 1.39
N ARG A 610 25.75 -53.18 0.99
CA ARG A 610 26.16 -53.21 -0.42
C ARG A 610 26.36 -54.64 -0.89
#